data_AF-A0A7K2J4Z6-F1
#
_entry.id   AF-A0A7K2J4Z6-F1
#
_cell.length_a   1.000
_cell.length_b   1.000
_cell.length_c   1.000
_cell.angle_alpha   90.00
_cell.angle_beta   90.00
_cell.angle_gamma   90.00
#
_symmetry.space_group_name_H-M   'P 1'
#
loop_
_entity.id
_entity.type
_entity.pdbx_description
1 polymer ?
#
loop_
_entity_poly.entity_id
_entity_poly.type
_entity_poly.pdbx_seq_one_letter_code
_entity_poly.pdbx_strand_id
1 'polypeptide(L)' 'MPAYKFVKSSYSGGNADQECVEVARNIPRTVAVRDSTRPGGPVVTVAPAAWGAFTADLRRRQP' A
#
# COMPACT_ATOMS: atom_id res chain seq x y z
N MET A 1 12.69 14.55 9.52
CA MET A 1 12.64 13.36 8.65
C MET A 1 11.34 13.39 7.86
N PRO A 2 11.33 13.08 6.55
CA PRO A 2 10.11 13.11 5.76
C PRO A 2 9.12 12.04 6.24
N ALA A 3 7.86 12.42 6.43
CA ALA A 3 6.78 11.51 6.82
C ALA A 3 6.22 10.75 5.61
N TYR A 4 5.69 9.54 5.85
CA TYR A 4 4.96 8.79 4.81
C TYR A 4 3.69 9.53 4.40
N LYS A 5 3.49 9.69 3.09
CA LYS A 5 2.26 10.21 2.50
C LYS A 5 1.47 9.03 1.93
N PHE A 6 0.58 8.49 2.75
CA PHE A 6 -0.26 7.35 2.37
C PHE A 6 -1.35 7.75 1.39
N VAL A 7 -1.56 6.91 0.39
CA VAL A 7 -2.65 7.03 -0.58
C VAL A 7 -3.51 5.77 -0.48
N LYS A 8 -4.81 5.98 -0.30
CA LYS A 8 -5.83 4.92 -0.27
C LYS A 8 -6.14 4.44 -1.69
N SER A 9 -6.46 3.16 -1.85
CA SER A 9 -6.85 2.59 -3.15
C SER A 9 -8.14 3.23 -3.66
N SER A 10 -8.28 3.36 -4.97
CA SER A 10 -9.54 3.82 -5.59
C SER A 10 -10.66 2.78 -5.51
N TYR A 11 -10.32 1.52 -5.20
CA TYR A 11 -11.28 0.45 -4.93
C TYR A 11 -11.87 0.53 -3.51
N SER A 12 -11.34 1.44 -2.68
CA SER A 12 -11.80 1.68 -1.32
C SER A 12 -13.07 2.52 -1.31
N GLY A 13 -14.21 1.89 -1.54
CA GLY A 13 -15.52 2.54 -1.44
C GLY A 13 -16.66 1.58 -1.80
N GLY A 14 -17.68 1.51 -0.94
CA GLY A 14 -18.91 0.75 -1.23
C GLY A 14 -19.66 0.23 -0.01
N ASN A 15 -18.96 -0.16 1.07
CA ASN A 15 -19.52 -0.62 2.35
C ASN A 15 -18.50 -0.43 3.48
N ALA A 16 -18.94 -0.40 4.73
CA ALA A 16 -18.10 -0.20 5.92
C ALA A 16 -17.03 -1.30 6.12
N ASP A 17 -17.20 -2.46 5.47
CA ASP A 17 -16.32 -3.64 5.59
C ASP A 17 -15.27 -3.75 4.47
N GLN A 18 -15.08 -2.68 3.68
CA GLN A 18 -14.03 -2.60 2.66
C GLN A 18 -12.68 -2.28 3.33
N GLU A 19 -12.11 -3.29 4.00
CA GLU A 19 -10.78 -3.28 4.59
C GLU A 19 -9.72 -3.07 3.49
N CYS A 20 -9.22 -1.84 3.37
CA CYS A 20 -8.31 -1.47 2.31
C CYS A 20 -6.88 -1.22 2.82
N VAL A 21 -5.91 -1.40 1.92
CA VAL A 21 -4.51 -1.02 2.18
C VAL A 21 -4.24 0.41 1.69
N GLU A 22 -3.43 1.15 2.44
CA GLU A 22 -2.86 2.41 1.98
C GLU A 22 -1.36 2.25 1.71
N VAL A 23 -0.87 2.92 0.67
CA VAL A 23 0.53 2.81 0.24
C VAL A 23 1.19 4.18 0.16
N ALA A 24 2.39 4.30 0.72
CA ALA A 24 3.24 5.48 0.59
C ALA A 24 4.52 5.12 -0.18
N ARG A 25 4.86 5.94 -1.18
CA ARG A 25 6.03 5.76 -2.06
C ARG A 25 6.93 7.01 -2.12
N ASN A 26 6.64 8.00 -1.28
CA ASN A 26 7.32 9.30 -1.28
C ASN A 26 8.68 9.29 -0.56
N ILE A 27 9.04 8.17 0.08
CA ILE A 27 10.31 8.00 0.78
C ILE A 27 11.26 7.20 -0.12
N PRO A 28 12.47 7.69 -0.41
CA PRO A 28 13.42 6.98 -1.25
C PRO A 28 13.72 5.57 -0.70
N ARG A 29 13.81 4.59 -1.61
CA ARG A 29 14.15 3.18 -1.32
C ARG A 29 13.16 2.44 -0.40
N THR A 30 11.99 2.99 -0.15
CA THR A 30 10.97 2.37 0.70
C THR A 30 9.59 2.52 0.10
N VAL A 31 8.84 1.42 0.07
CA VAL A 31 7.39 1.45 -0.05
C VAL A 31 6.82 1.04 1.29
N ALA A 32 5.97 1.89 1.87
CA ALA A 32 5.29 1.62 3.13
C ALA A 32 3.84 1.25 2.84
N VAL A 33 3.37 0.19 3.49
CA VAL A 33 2.01 -0.32 3.39
C VAL A 33 1.41 -0.37 4.78
N ARG A 34 0.19 0.10 4.94
CA ARG A 34 -0.56 -0.03 6.18
C ARG A 34 -2.01 -0.36 5.94
N ASP A 35 -2.65 -0.76 7.01
CA ASP A 35 -4.09 -0.96 7.11
C ASP A 35 -4.81 0.40 7.19
N SER A 36 -5.84 0.62 6.35
CA SER A 36 -6.63 1.85 6.34
C SER A 36 -7.47 2.02 7.61
N THR A 37 -7.91 0.92 8.23
CA THR A 37 -8.80 0.96 9.41
C THR A 37 -8.02 1.03 10.72
N ARG A 38 -6.70 0.80 10.66
CA ARG A 38 -5.78 0.97 11.79
C ARG A 38 -4.61 1.91 11.46
N PRO A 39 -4.85 3.23 11.32
CA PRO A 39 -3.82 4.19 10.92
C PRO A 39 -2.63 4.29 11.88
N GLY A 40 -2.84 4.00 13.16
CA GLY A 40 -1.80 3.92 14.20
C GLY A 40 -1.20 2.52 14.39
N GLY A 41 -1.62 1.55 13.58
CA GLY A 41 -1.09 0.20 13.60
C GLY A 41 0.28 0.08 12.92
N PRO A 42 0.84 -1.14 12.89
CA PRO A 42 2.14 -1.40 12.26
C PRO A 42 2.17 -1.02 10.78
N VAL A 43 3.29 -0.46 10.34
CA VAL A 43 3.57 -0.17 8.93
C VAL A 43 4.56 -1.21 8.41
N VAL A 44 4.18 -1.92 7.35
CA VAL A 44 5.07 -2.86 6.66
C VAL A 44 5.89 -2.08 5.63
N THR A 45 7.20 -2.25 5.64
CA THR A 45 8.11 -1.63 4.68
C THR A 45 8.70 -2.67 3.74
N VAL A 46 8.73 -2.34 2.45
CA VAL A 46 9.30 -3.20 1.41
C VAL A 46 10.19 -2.41 0.48
N ALA A 47 11.19 -3.08 -0.10
CA ALA A 47 12.05 -2.48 -1.10
C ALA A 47 11.26 -2.21 -2.40
N PRO A 48 11.52 -1.09 -3.11
CA PRO A 48 10.80 -0.76 -4.36
C PRO A 48 10.89 -1.83 -5.43
N ALA A 49 12.03 -2.52 -5.56
CA ALA A 49 12.21 -3.60 -6.52
C ALA A 49 11.29 -4.80 -6.21
N ALA A 50 11.18 -5.19 -4.94
CA ALA A 50 10.29 -6.27 -4.50
C ALA A 50 8.82 -5.89 -4.71
N TRP A 51 8.43 -4.66 -4.38
CA TRP A 51 7.08 -4.14 -4.65
C TRP A 51 6.74 -4.14 -6.14
N GLY A 52 7.70 -3.73 -6.98
CA GLY A 52 7.57 -3.75 -8.44
C GLY A 52 7.32 -5.17 -8.96
N ALA A 53 8.16 -6.13 -8.54
CA ALA A 53 8.01 -7.54 -8.93
C ALA A 53 6.66 -8.12 -8.50
N PHE A 54 6.24 -7.87 -7.25
CA PHE A 54 4.96 -8.31 -6.70
C PHE A 54 3.77 -7.78 -7.52
N THR A 55 3.69 -6.46 -7.73
CA THR A 55 2.57 -5.89 -8.47
C THR A 55 2.56 -6.27 -9.95
N ALA A 56 3.72 -6.49 -10.56
CA ALA A 56 3.81 -7.00 -11.93
C ALA A 56 3.29 -8.43 -12.03
N ASP A 57 3.59 -9.28 -11.04
CA ASP A 57 3.06 -10.64 -10.99
C ASP A 57 1.55 -10.67 -10.80
N LEU A 58 1.00 -9.85 -9.91
CA LEU A 58 -0.45 -9.74 -9.72
C LEU A 58 -1.19 -9.34 -10.99
N ARG A 59 -0.68 -8.35 -11.75
CA ARG A 59 -1.29 -7.90 -13.01
C ARG A 59 -1.34 -8.99 -14.08
N ARG A 60 -0.35 -9.90 -14.10
CA ARG A 60 -0.34 -11.05 -15.03
C ARG A 60 -1.36 -12.12 -14.65
N ARG A 61 -1.70 -12.22 -13.36
CA ARG A 61 -2.62 -13.22 -12.82
C ARG A 61 -4.08 -12.79 -12.83
N GLN A 62 -4.36 -11.52 -13.14
CA GLN A 62 -5.73 -11.03 -13.26
C GLN A 62 -6.30 -11.52 -14.62
N PRO A 63 -7.30 -12.41 -14.64
CA PRO A 63 -7.97 -12.83 -15.88
C PRO A 63 -8.77 -11.69 -16.52
#